data_AF-A0A9W4WQ38-F1
#
_entry.id   AF-A0A9W4WQ38-F1
#
_cell.length_a   1.000
_cell.length_b   1.000
_cell.length_c   1.000
_cell.angle_alpha   90.00
_cell.angle_beta   90.00
_cell.angle_gamma   90.00
#
_symmetry.space_group_name_H-M   'P 1'
#
loop_
_entity.id
_entity.type
_entity.pdbx_description
1 polymer ?
#
loop_
_entity_poly.entity_id
_entity_poly.type
_entity_poly.pdbx_seq_one_letter_code
_entity_poly.pdbx_strand_id
1 'polypeptide(L)'
;MSLDIISGETMIIKVKYTNLLESFSRKIVVDKSIKLKELENKIRERFDVDFDQSVEIFYIDDDKDRIAISFEDELALALENGKLQTFEIIVDEFCVYPEVPNGKVGECVEILIESKYLTIANATSSNTKAWGTYIHTNDSDIVKTLANSEKIKLNEVAPPYNIVAVLLFVPGCINYIGSVSQGVRTMDFGPYDTSYIIKGVRAVPIHEKAYLK
;
A
#
# COMPACT_ATOMS: atom_id res chain seq x y z
N MET A 1 -5.05 10.01 -53.33
CA MET A 1 -3.90 9.86 -52.43
C MET A 1 -4.47 9.34 -51.13
N SER A 2 -4.51 8.02 -50.99
CA SER A 2 -4.99 7.32 -49.79
C SER A 2 -3.96 7.55 -48.68
N LEU A 3 -4.42 8.10 -47.56
CA LEU A 3 -3.66 8.14 -46.32
C LEU A 3 -3.64 6.72 -45.75
N ASP A 4 -2.49 6.07 -45.84
CA ASP A 4 -2.24 4.81 -45.16
C ASP A 4 -2.35 5.05 -43.65
N ILE A 5 -3.43 4.55 -43.06
CA ILE A 5 -3.54 4.40 -41.61
C ILE A 5 -2.56 3.27 -41.28
N ILE A 6 -1.44 3.62 -40.65
CA ILE A 6 -0.52 2.65 -40.06
C ILE A 6 -1.32 1.94 -38.95
N SER A 7 -1.95 0.82 -39.31
CA SER A 7 -2.59 -0.09 -38.36
C SER A 7 -1.47 -0.77 -37.59
N GLY A 8 -1.14 -0.25 -36.41
CA GLY A 8 -0.21 -0.90 -35.49
C GLY A 8 -0.66 -2.34 -35.21
N GLU A 9 0.29 -3.26 -35.16
CA GLU A 9 0.00 -4.67 -34.92
C GLU A 9 -0.47 -4.82 -33.47
N THR A 10 -1.69 -5.31 -33.26
CA THR A 10 -2.26 -5.46 -31.92
C THR A 10 -2.10 -6.88 -31.39
N MET A 11 -2.11 -7.02 -30.07
CA MET A 11 -2.06 -8.31 -29.38
C MET A 11 -2.96 -8.31 -28.15
N ILE A 12 -3.30 -9.50 -27.66
CA ILE A 12 -4.04 -9.68 -26.40
C ILE A 12 -3.04 -10.08 -25.33
N ILE A 13 -3.00 -9.33 -24.24
CA ILE A 13 -2.26 -9.70 -23.03
C ILE A 13 -3.24 -10.05 -21.91
N LYS A 14 -2.83 -10.94 -21.01
CA LYS A 14 -3.53 -11.18 -19.74
C LYS A 14 -2.85 -10.33 -18.68
N VAL A 15 -3.61 -9.50 -17.97
CA VAL A 15 -3.12 -8.73 -16.83
C VAL A 15 -3.78 -9.27 -15.58
N LYS A 16 -2.97 -9.61 -14.58
CA LYS A 16 -3.42 -9.92 -13.23
C LYS A 16 -3.21 -8.68 -12.36
N TYR A 17 -4.26 -8.24 -11.69
CA TYR A 17 -4.18 -7.24 -10.64
C TYR A 17 -4.10 -7.94 -9.29
N THR A 18 -3.24 -7.42 -8.43
CA THR A 18 -3.07 -7.88 -7.05
C THR A 18 -2.90 -6.67 -6.15
N ASN A 19 -3.76 -6.54 -5.14
CA ASN A 19 -3.58 -5.66 -3.98
C ASN A 19 -3.58 -6.51 -2.70
N LEU A 20 -3.69 -5.87 -1.52
CA LEU A 20 -3.74 -6.56 -0.23
C LEU A 20 -5.02 -7.40 -0.02
N LEU A 21 -6.12 -7.05 -0.68
CA LEU A 21 -7.45 -7.59 -0.38
C LEU A 21 -7.92 -8.64 -1.40
N GLU A 22 -7.55 -8.47 -2.66
CA GLU A 22 -8.05 -9.25 -3.77
C GLU A 22 -7.05 -9.42 -4.91
N SER A 23 -7.34 -10.40 -5.75
CA SER A 23 -6.64 -10.59 -7.02
C SER A 23 -7.61 -11.08 -8.07
N PHE A 24 -7.55 -10.46 -9.24
CA PHE A 24 -8.35 -10.86 -10.40
C PHE A 24 -7.58 -10.58 -11.69
N SER A 25 -8.10 -11.09 -12.82
CA SER A 25 -7.43 -10.95 -14.10
C SER A 25 -8.36 -10.42 -15.18
N ARG A 26 -7.82 -9.62 -16.09
CA ARG A 26 -8.49 -9.18 -17.32
C ARG A 26 -7.62 -9.51 -18.52
N LYS A 27 -8.25 -9.70 -19.67
CA LYS A 27 -7.56 -9.70 -20.96
C LYS A 27 -7.74 -8.32 -21.58
N ILE A 28 -6.65 -7.70 -22.02
CA ILE A 28 -6.66 -6.39 -22.64
C ILE A 28 -5.95 -6.42 -23.98
N VAL A 29 -6.47 -5.67 -24.94
CA VAL A 29 -5.85 -5.51 -26.26
C VAL A 29 -4.86 -4.36 -26.19
N VAL A 30 -3.62 -4.57 -26.63
CA VAL A 30 -2.55 -3.55 -26.66
C VAL A 30 -1.89 -3.54 -28.03
N ASP A 31 -1.29 -2.40 -28.38
CA ASP A 31 -0.40 -2.32 -29.54
C ASP A 31 0.93 -3.00 -29.19
N LYS A 32 1.54 -3.75 -30.11
CA LYS A 32 2.86 -4.36 -29.87
C LYS A 32 3.96 -3.32 -29.64
N SER A 33 3.78 -2.10 -30.13
CA SER A 33 4.68 -0.96 -29.96
C SER A 33 4.29 -0.03 -28.80
N ILE A 34 3.33 -0.44 -27.96
CA ILE A 34 2.87 0.34 -26.81
C ILE A 34 4.03 0.74 -25.90
N LYS A 35 4.04 1.99 -25.46
CA LYS A 35 5.03 2.49 -24.49
C LYS A 35 4.69 2.05 -23.09
N LEU A 36 5.69 1.92 -22.22
CA LEU A 36 5.49 1.46 -20.85
C LEU A 36 4.49 2.33 -20.09
N LYS A 37 4.60 3.65 -20.24
CA LYS A 37 3.65 4.57 -19.59
C LYS A 37 2.23 4.44 -20.13
N GLU A 38 2.07 4.19 -21.42
CA GLU A 38 0.76 3.98 -22.04
C GLU A 38 0.14 2.65 -21.59
N LEU A 39 0.96 1.60 -21.47
CA LEU A 39 0.53 0.32 -20.92
C LEU A 39 0.07 0.48 -19.47
N GLU A 40 0.86 1.16 -18.62
CA GLU A 40 0.49 1.45 -17.23
C GLU A 40 -0.86 2.17 -17.15
N ASN A 41 -1.03 3.26 -17.88
CA ASN A 41 -2.28 4.03 -17.90
C ASN A 41 -3.47 3.16 -18.32
N LYS A 42 -3.29 2.36 -19.37
CA LYS A 42 -4.35 1.46 -19.88
C LYS A 42 -4.69 0.35 -18.90
N ILE A 43 -3.72 -0.16 -18.14
CA ILE A 43 -3.96 -1.10 -17.05
C ILE A 43 -4.75 -0.38 -15.95
N ARG A 44 -4.30 0.78 -15.48
CA ARG A 44 -4.99 1.54 -14.42
C ARG A 44 -6.46 1.78 -14.73
N GLU A 45 -6.78 2.28 -15.93
CA GLU A 45 -8.17 2.50 -16.38
C GLU A 45 -9.02 1.22 -16.39
N ARG A 46 -8.41 0.06 -16.66
CA ARG A 46 -9.12 -1.23 -16.74
C ARG A 46 -9.37 -1.86 -15.39
N PHE A 47 -8.57 -1.50 -14.40
CA PHE A 47 -8.63 -2.02 -13.04
C PHE A 47 -9.15 -0.98 -12.03
N ASP A 48 -9.51 0.22 -12.48
CA ASP A 48 -9.97 1.34 -11.64
C ASP A 48 -8.96 1.72 -10.55
N VAL A 49 -7.67 1.69 -10.93
CA VAL A 49 -6.55 2.05 -10.05
C VAL A 49 -6.29 3.54 -10.18
N ASP A 50 -6.30 4.26 -9.06
CA ASP A 50 -6.02 5.69 -9.05
C ASP A 50 -4.57 5.94 -9.50
N PHE A 51 -4.35 7.02 -10.26
CA PHE A 51 -3.04 7.41 -10.75
C PHE A 51 -2.09 7.85 -9.63
N ASP A 52 -2.60 8.13 -8.43
CA ASP A 52 -1.80 8.43 -7.24
C ASP A 52 -1.21 7.18 -6.57
N GLN A 53 -1.75 5.99 -6.83
CA GLN A 53 -1.27 4.73 -6.25
C GLN A 53 0.03 4.29 -6.93
N SER A 54 1.01 3.88 -6.12
CA SER A 54 2.24 3.26 -6.62
C SER A 54 1.91 1.90 -7.22
N VAL A 55 2.42 1.65 -8.42
CA VAL A 55 2.24 0.36 -9.10
C VAL A 55 3.57 -0.16 -9.60
N GLU A 56 3.76 -1.47 -9.43
CA GLU A 56 4.85 -2.21 -10.04
C GLU A 56 4.27 -3.15 -11.09
N ILE A 57 4.88 -3.16 -12.28
CA ILE A 57 4.48 -4.02 -13.39
C ILE A 57 5.50 -5.15 -13.50
N PHE A 58 5.00 -6.38 -13.58
CA PHE A 58 5.77 -7.59 -13.77
C PHE A 58 5.32 -8.31 -15.03
N TYR A 59 6.25 -8.95 -15.71
CA TYR A 59 6.01 -9.98 -16.69
C TYR A 59 6.22 -11.36 -16.05
N ILE A 60 5.33 -12.30 -16.36
CA ILE A 60 5.46 -13.70 -15.95
C ILE A 60 6.02 -14.49 -17.12
N ASP A 61 7.24 -14.97 -16.97
CA ASP A 61 7.91 -15.74 -18.03
C ASP A 61 7.41 -17.19 -18.11
N ASP A 62 8.06 -17.97 -18.98
CA ASP A 62 7.72 -19.38 -19.18
C ASP A 62 8.03 -20.25 -17.96
N ASP A 63 9.04 -19.87 -17.17
CA ASP A 63 9.45 -20.53 -15.93
C ASP A 63 8.58 -20.15 -14.72
N LYS A 64 7.64 -19.20 -14.91
CA LYS A 64 6.74 -18.63 -13.88
C LYS A 64 7.41 -17.68 -12.92
N ASP A 65 8.57 -17.15 -13.28
CA ASP A 65 9.23 -16.11 -12.52
C ASP A 65 8.59 -14.75 -12.79
N ARG A 66 8.57 -13.91 -11.74
CA ARG A 66 8.12 -12.52 -11.81
C ARG A 66 9.30 -11.64 -12.17
N ILE A 67 9.30 -11.14 -13.40
CA ILE A 67 10.32 -10.23 -13.90
C ILE A 67 9.77 -8.81 -13.85
N ALA A 68 10.38 -7.92 -13.06
CA ALA A 68 9.97 -6.53 -12.97
C ALA A 68 10.21 -5.81 -14.30
N ILE A 69 9.28 -4.92 -14.66
CA ILE A 69 9.37 -4.06 -15.85
C ILE A 69 9.38 -2.61 -15.37
N SER A 70 10.55 -2.01 -15.39
CA SER A 70 10.81 -0.61 -15.04
C SER A 70 11.29 0.21 -16.25
N PHE A 71 11.72 -0.44 -17.33
CA PHE A 71 12.27 0.20 -18.52
C PHE A 71 11.61 -0.28 -19.83
N GLU A 72 11.77 0.51 -20.89
CA GLU A 72 11.15 0.27 -22.20
C GLU A 72 11.72 -0.98 -22.91
N ASP A 73 12.99 -1.28 -22.73
CA ASP A 73 13.64 -2.47 -23.29
C ASP A 73 13.16 -3.77 -22.62
N GLU A 74 12.95 -3.75 -21.30
CA GLU A 74 12.33 -4.86 -20.56
C GLU A 74 10.90 -5.13 -21.05
N LEU A 75 10.12 -4.07 -21.30
CA LEU A 75 8.79 -4.20 -21.88
C LEU A 75 8.84 -4.80 -23.28
N ALA A 76 9.76 -4.33 -24.13
CA ALA A 76 9.92 -4.85 -25.49
C ALA A 76 10.20 -6.37 -25.47
N LEU A 77 11.12 -6.82 -24.60
CA LEU A 77 11.43 -8.24 -24.41
C LEU A 77 10.20 -9.04 -23.94
N ALA A 78 9.42 -8.49 -23.01
CA ALA A 78 8.21 -9.13 -22.51
C ALA A 78 7.13 -9.31 -23.61
N LEU A 79 7.04 -8.39 -24.57
CA LEU A 79 6.07 -8.42 -25.66
C LEU A 79 6.49 -9.31 -26.84
N GLU A 80 7.79 -9.56 -27.03
CA GLU A 80 8.30 -10.42 -28.11
C GLU A 80 8.04 -11.92 -27.89
N ASN A 81 7.90 -12.36 -26.64
CA ASN A 81 7.71 -13.78 -26.31
C ASN A 81 6.37 -14.32 -26.81
N GLY A 82 6.39 -15.09 -27.90
CA GLY A 82 5.22 -15.62 -28.60
C GLY A 82 4.43 -16.68 -27.84
N LYS A 83 3.58 -16.24 -26.90
CA LYS A 83 2.45 -16.95 -26.26
C LYS A 83 1.65 -15.87 -25.52
N LEU A 84 0.38 -16.09 -25.20
CA LEU A 84 -0.44 -15.12 -24.43
C LEU A 84 0.36 -14.55 -23.23
N GLN A 85 0.85 -13.31 -23.36
CA GLN A 85 1.76 -12.72 -22.39
C GLN A 85 0.97 -12.43 -21.13
N THR A 86 1.50 -12.86 -19.99
CA THR A 86 0.88 -12.60 -18.70
C THR A 86 1.69 -11.53 -17.99
N PHE A 87 1.03 -10.42 -17.71
CA PHE A 87 1.55 -9.36 -16.87
C PHE A 87 0.85 -9.42 -15.51
N GLU A 88 1.54 -8.99 -14.48
CA GLU A 88 0.99 -8.78 -13.14
C GLU A 88 1.26 -7.34 -12.73
N ILE A 89 0.22 -6.62 -12.34
CA ILE A 89 0.35 -5.31 -11.69
C ILE A 89 0.12 -5.51 -10.20
N ILE A 90 1.07 -5.05 -9.40
CA ILE A 90 0.94 -4.98 -7.96
C ILE A 90 0.71 -3.52 -7.60
N VAL A 91 -0.38 -3.26 -6.91
CA VAL A 91 -0.70 -1.92 -6.41
C VAL A 91 -0.40 -1.90 -4.93
N ASP A 92 0.53 -1.04 -4.53
CA ASP A 92 0.83 -0.80 -3.11
C ASP A 92 -0.30 0.05 -2.52
N GLU A 93 -1.34 -0.61 -2.04
CA GLU A 93 -2.42 0.02 -1.30
C GLU A 93 -2.02 0.20 0.15
N PHE A 94 -1.65 1.43 0.52
CA PHE A 94 -1.61 1.83 1.91
C PHE A 94 -3.03 2.07 2.41
N CYS A 95 -3.36 1.55 3.59
CA CYS A 95 -4.44 2.14 4.36
C CYS A 95 -3.98 3.54 4.82
N VAL A 96 -4.78 4.58 4.63
CA VAL A 96 -4.38 5.94 4.97
C VAL A 96 -4.99 6.33 6.32
N TYR A 97 -4.15 6.65 7.31
CA TYR A 97 -4.64 7.16 8.59
C TYR A 97 -5.41 8.49 8.39
N PRO A 98 -6.60 8.68 8.99
CA PRO A 98 -7.12 8.00 10.17
C PRO A 98 -8.09 6.84 9.91
N GLU A 99 -8.11 6.26 8.70
CA GLU A 99 -8.93 5.07 8.45
C GLU A 99 -8.49 3.91 9.34
N VAL A 100 -9.47 3.16 9.84
CA VAL A 100 -9.22 1.98 10.67
C VAL A 100 -8.84 0.83 9.74
N PRO A 101 -7.62 0.27 9.85
CA PRO A 101 -7.20 -0.80 8.97
C PRO A 101 -8.00 -2.07 9.25
N ASN A 102 -8.34 -2.77 8.19
CA ASN A 102 -9.01 -4.06 8.26
C ASN A 102 -8.10 -5.11 7.61
N GLY A 103 -7.59 -6.03 8.43
CA GLY A 103 -6.77 -7.16 7.99
C GLY A 103 -7.24 -8.45 8.65
N LYS A 104 -7.00 -9.59 8.00
CA LYS A 104 -7.25 -10.90 8.59
C LYS A 104 -6.09 -11.28 9.50
N VAL A 105 -6.38 -12.13 10.48
CA VAL A 105 -5.34 -12.72 11.34
C VAL A 105 -4.24 -13.35 10.49
N GLY A 106 -2.99 -12.95 10.74
CA GLY A 106 -1.80 -13.38 10.02
C GLY A 106 -1.37 -12.44 8.89
N GLU A 107 -2.20 -11.47 8.50
CA GLU A 107 -1.87 -10.50 7.45
C GLU A 107 -1.10 -9.30 8.01
N CYS A 108 -0.17 -8.79 7.20
CA CYS A 108 0.47 -7.51 7.42
C CYS A 108 -0.23 -6.45 6.56
N VAL A 109 -0.56 -5.31 7.16
CA VAL A 109 -1.14 -4.15 6.47
C VAL A 109 -0.19 -2.97 6.65
N GLU A 110 0.15 -2.29 5.55
CA GLU A 110 0.90 -1.04 5.60
C GLU A 110 -0.04 0.15 5.73
N ILE A 111 0.28 1.04 6.67
CA ILE A 111 -0.50 2.24 6.99
C ILE A 111 0.33 3.47 6.66
N LEU A 112 -0.15 4.32 5.76
CA LEU A 112 0.44 5.64 5.53
C LEU A 112 -0.15 6.63 6.54
N ILE A 113 0.73 7.30 7.27
CA ILE A 113 0.41 8.32 8.26
C ILE A 113 1.04 9.63 7.79
N GLU A 114 0.21 10.55 7.37
CA GLU A 114 0.67 11.87 6.95
C GLU A 114 1.26 12.68 8.12
N SER A 115 2.28 13.47 7.82
CA SER A 115 2.97 14.36 8.75
C SER A 115 2.04 15.14 9.68
N LYS A 116 0.92 15.67 9.16
CA LYS A 116 -0.05 16.47 9.91
C LYS A 116 -0.62 15.76 11.14
N TYR A 117 -0.65 14.42 11.15
CA TYR A 117 -1.14 13.61 12.27
C TYR A 117 -0.04 13.22 13.25
N LEU A 118 1.23 13.38 12.88
CA LEU A 118 2.40 13.00 13.66
C LEU A 118 2.77 14.09 14.67
N THR A 119 1.83 14.44 15.55
CA THR A 119 2.03 15.42 16.62
C THR A 119 1.63 14.85 17.98
N ILE A 120 2.26 15.36 19.04
CA ILE A 120 1.92 14.96 20.40
C ILE A 120 0.46 15.31 20.73
N ALA A 121 -0.03 16.47 20.25
CA ALA A 121 -1.41 16.88 20.40
C ALA A 121 -2.42 15.87 19.82
N ASN A 122 -2.13 15.30 18.64
CA ASN A 122 -2.97 14.25 18.06
C ASN A 122 -2.92 12.96 18.89
N ALA A 123 -1.71 12.53 19.27
CA ALA A 123 -1.50 11.33 20.07
C ALA A 123 -2.07 11.41 21.49
N THR A 124 -2.26 12.60 22.07
CA THR A 124 -2.86 12.79 23.40
C THR A 124 -4.30 13.26 23.35
N SER A 125 -4.88 13.42 22.15
CA SER A 125 -6.28 13.84 21.97
C SER A 125 -7.24 12.89 22.69
N SER A 126 -8.33 13.45 23.23
CA SER A 126 -9.43 12.67 23.81
C SER A 126 -10.24 11.93 22.75
N ASN A 127 -10.13 12.34 21.48
CA ASN A 127 -10.81 11.69 20.35
C ASN A 127 -10.05 10.45 19.84
N THR A 128 -8.78 10.31 20.18
CA THR A 128 -7.98 9.11 19.85
C THR A 128 -8.02 8.16 21.05
N LYS A 129 -8.25 6.86 20.83
CA LYS A 129 -8.27 5.84 21.89
C LYS A 129 -7.39 4.68 21.47
N ALA A 130 -6.63 4.15 22.42
CA ALA A 130 -5.81 2.97 22.20
C ALA A 130 -5.85 2.10 23.44
N TRP A 131 -5.94 0.79 23.22
CA TRP A 131 -6.11 -0.21 24.26
C TRP A 131 -4.92 -1.16 24.24
N GLY A 132 -4.41 -1.53 25.42
CA GLY A 132 -3.28 -2.43 25.56
C GLY A 132 -1.90 -1.81 25.35
N THR A 133 -0.88 -2.64 25.51
CA THR A 133 0.54 -2.32 25.34
C THR A 133 1.19 -3.46 24.55
N TYR A 134 1.97 -3.12 23.51
CA TYR A 134 2.57 -4.02 22.52
C TYR A 134 1.58 -4.75 21.60
N ILE A 135 0.49 -5.28 22.16
CA ILE A 135 -0.65 -5.84 21.42
C ILE A 135 -1.84 -4.92 21.69
N HIS A 136 -2.46 -4.45 20.61
CA HIS A 136 -3.54 -3.48 20.65
C HIS A 136 -4.79 -4.04 20.01
N THR A 137 -5.98 -3.71 20.54
CA THR A 137 -7.23 -4.02 19.84
C THR A 137 -7.21 -3.38 18.45
N ASN A 138 -7.83 -4.03 17.45
CA ASN A 138 -7.68 -3.57 16.07
C ASN A 138 -8.35 -2.22 15.76
N ASP A 139 -9.17 -1.70 16.67
CA ASP A 139 -9.76 -0.37 16.62
C ASP A 139 -8.88 0.72 17.28
N SER A 140 -7.73 0.36 17.88
CA SER A 140 -6.81 1.30 18.54
C SER A 140 -6.21 2.31 17.56
N ASP A 141 -6.20 3.58 17.94
CA ASP A 141 -5.56 4.68 17.20
C ASP A 141 -4.06 4.43 16.99
N ILE A 142 -3.65 4.45 15.72
CA ILE A 142 -2.32 4.02 15.28
C ILE A 142 -1.24 5.01 15.68
N VAL A 143 -1.51 6.33 15.63
CA VAL A 143 -0.52 7.34 16.04
C VAL A 143 -0.26 7.24 17.54
N LYS A 144 -1.32 7.06 18.33
CA LYS A 144 -1.23 6.85 19.78
C LYS A 144 -0.44 5.59 20.12
N THR A 145 -0.69 4.47 19.45
CA THR A 145 0.06 3.22 19.71
C THR A 145 1.52 3.29 19.24
N LEU A 146 1.80 3.95 18.13
CA LEU A 146 3.18 4.17 17.66
C LEU A 146 4.01 5.02 18.65
N ALA A 147 3.41 6.08 19.19
CA ALA A 147 4.08 6.94 20.16
C ALA A 147 4.26 6.24 21.52
N ASN A 148 3.22 5.56 22.01
CA ASN A 148 3.29 4.80 23.26
C ASN A 148 4.29 3.63 23.18
N SER A 149 4.46 3.01 22.01
CA SER A 149 5.45 1.94 21.79
C SER A 149 6.89 2.43 21.57
N GLU A 150 7.12 3.74 21.66
CA GLU A 150 8.42 4.40 21.46
C GLU A 150 9.04 4.17 20.08
N LYS A 151 8.24 3.69 19.11
CA LYS A 151 8.70 3.48 17.72
C LYS A 151 8.88 4.80 16.98
N ILE A 152 8.17 5.84 17.43
CA ILE A 152 8.29 7.20 16.93
C ILE A 152 8.37 8.14 18.12
N LYS A 153 9.02 9.29 17.93
CA LYS A 153 9.01 10.38 18.90
C LYS A 153 8.21 11.55 18.32
N LEU A 154 7.13 11.91 18.99
CA LEU A 154 6.26 13.01 18.58
C LEU A 154 6.62 14.31 19.29
N ASN A 155 6.38 15.43 18.62
CA ASN A 155 6.54 16.79 19.16
C ASN A 155 5.30 17.63 18.84
N GLU A 156 5.26 18.88 19.29
CA GLU A 156 4.19 19.82 18.96
C GLU A 156 4.13 20.15 17.46
N VAL A 157 5.31 20.26 16.82
CA VAL A 157 5.43 20.54 15.40
C VAL A 157 5.55 19.22 14.63
N ALA A 158 4.71 19.08 13.61
CA ALA A 158 4.74 17.93 12.71
C ALA A 158 6.10 17.79 12.00
N PRO A 159 6.63 16.57 11.84
CA PRO A 159 7.92 16.34 11.18
C PRO A 159 7.83 16.56 9.66
N PRO A 160 8.95 16.85 8.96
CA PRO A 160 8.97 17.03 7.51
C PRO A 160 8.97 15.69 6.73
N TYR A 161 8.34 14.65 7.26
CA TYR A 161 8.21 13.32 6.66
C TYR A 161 6.86 12.69 7.03
N ASN A 162 6.37 11.80 6.17
CA ASN A 162 5.28 10.89 6.52
C ASN A 162 5.87 9.62 7.16
N ILE A 163 5.01 8.79 7.74
CA ILE A 163 5.40 7.48 8.28
C ILE A 163 4.60 6.40 7.59
N VAL A 164 5.26 5.30 7.22
CA VAL A 164 4.60 4.03 6.93
C VAL A 164 4.80 3.10 8.12
N ALA A 165 3.70 2.60 8.68
CA ALA A 165 3.70 1.59 9.74
C ALA A 165 3.19 0.25 9.20
N VAL A 166 3.86 -0.85 9.59
CA VAL A 166 3.44 -2.21 9.24
C VAL A 166 2.76 -2.82 10.46
N LEU A 167 1.49 -3.16 10.32
CA LEU A 167 0.67 -3.79 11.36
C LEU A 167 0.45 -5.26 11.03
N LEU A 168 0.84 -6.16 11.93
CA LEU A 168 0.47 -7.58 11.84
C LEU A 168 -0.83 -7.80 12.61
N PHE A 169 -1.87 -8.28 11.94
CA PHE A 169 -3.12 -8.66 12.56
C PHE A 169 -2.99 -10.02 13.25
N VAL A 170 -3.46 -10.11 14.50
CA VAL A 170 -3.37 -11.30 15.37
C VAL A 170 -4.70 -11.56 16.06
N PRO A 171 -4.95 -12.77 16.60
CA PRO A 171 -6.13 -13.01 17.43
C PRO A 171 -6.15 -12.06 18.62
N GLY A 172 -7.34 -11.63 19.03
CA GLY A 172 -7.47 -10.77 20.20
C GLY A 172 -7.13 -11.46 21.52
N CYS A 173 -6.88 -10.65 22.54
CA CYS A 173 -6.54 -11.08 23.89
C CYS A 173 -7.77 -11.08 24.78
N ILE A 174 -7.76 -11.91 25.82
CA ILE A 174 -8.81 -11.91 26.85
C ILE A 174 -8.78 -10.66 27.74
N ASN A 175 -7.63 -9.99 27.82
CA ASN A 175 -7.41 -8.76 28.57
C ASN A 175 -6.26 -7.98 27.93
N TYR A 176 -6.38 -6.65 27.96
CA TYR A 176 -5.36 -5.70 27.51
C TYR A 176 -4.96 -4.84 28.68
N ILE A 177 -3.64 -4.66 28.85
CA ILE A 177 -3.07 -3.83 29.91
C ILE A 177 -2.53 -2.55 29.25
N GLY A 178 -3.10 -1.42 29.61
CA GLY A 178 -2.65 -0.10 29.17
C GLY A 178 -1.38 0.32 29.91
N SER A 179 -0.69 1.31 29.34
CA SER A 179 0.52 1.87 29.93
C SER A 179 0.64 3.36 29.60
N VAL A 180 1.64 4.01 30.20
CA VAL A 180 2.03 5.37 29.85
C VAL A 180 3.49 5.33 29.43
N SER A 181 3.78 5.79 28.21
CA SER A 181 5.14 6.04 27.74
C SER A 181 5.16 7.30 26.88
N GLN A 182 6.26 8.07 26.98
CA GLN A 182 6.44 9.36 26.32
C GLN A 182 5.27 10.36 26.54
N GLY A 183 4.60 10.29 27.70
CA GLY A 183 3.42 11.09 28.00
C GLY A 183 2.14 10.65 27.28
N VAL A 184 2.20 9.61 26.45
CA VAL A 184 1.06 9.01 25.74
C VAL A 184 0.53 7.81 26.51
N ARG A 185 -0.76 7.85 26.82
CA ARG A 185 -1.46 6.83 27.60
C ARG A 185 -2.31 5.92 26.70
N THR A 186 -2.15 4.62 26.88
CA THR A 186 -3.11 3.59 26.44
C THR A 186 -3.93 3.09 27.63
N MET A 187 -5.05 2.43 27.36
CA MET A 187 -6.03 2.03 28.37
C MET A 187 -6.11 0.52 28.52
N ASP A 188 -6.54 0.07 29.70
CA ASP A 188 -6.95 -1.31 29.89
C ASP A 188 -8.22 -1.61 29.09
N PHE A 189 -8.37 -2.86 28.67
CA PHE A 189 -9.60 -3.32 28.02
C PHE A 189 -9.84 -4.82 28.26
N GLY A 190 -11.09 -5.23 28.10
CA GLY A 190 -11.49 -6.64 28.22
C GLY A 190 -11.26 -7.43 26.93
N PRO A 191 -11.91 -8.59 26.78
CA PRO A 191 -11.82 -9.42 25.60
C PRO A 191 -12.19 -8.68 24.31
N TYR A 192 -11.44 -8.97 23.24
CA TYR A 192 -11.71 -8.46 21.90
C TYR A 192 -11.37 -9.52 20.85
N ASP A 193 -11.97 -9.46 19.67
CA ASP A 193 -11.86 -10.53 18.68
C ASP A 193 -10.54 -10.49 17.89
N THR A 194 -10.08 -9.28 17.55
CA THR A 194 -8.93 -9.07 16.67
C THR A 194 -7.99 -8.01 17.24
N SER A 195 -6.71 -8.13 16.93
CA SER A 195 -5.68 -7.20 17.41
C SER A 195 -4.65 -6.93 16.35
N TYR A 196 -3.81 -5.92 16.58
CA TYR A 196 -2.60 -5.72 15.81
C TYR A 196 -1.36 -5.57 16.69
N ILE A 197 -0.21 -5.86 16.06
CA ILE A 197 1.13 -5.61 16.58
C ILE A 197 1.86 -4.72 15.57
N ILE A 198 2.57 -3.71 16.05
CA ILE A 198 3.45 -2.89 15.20
C ILE A 198 4.71 -3.69 14.89
N LYS A 199 4.87 -4.12 13.64
CA LYS A 199 6.04 -4.90 13.16
C LYS A 199 7.18 -4.02 12.69
N GLY A 200 6.86 -2.90 12.05
CA GLY A 200 7.83 -2.05 11.40
C GLY A 200 7.32 -0.63 11.26
N VAL A 201 8.25 0.32 11.21
CA VAL A 201 7.98 1.74 11.00
C VAL A 201 9.11 2.30 10.16
N ARG A 202 8.78 3.07 9.12
CA ARG A 202 9.76 3.77 8.28
C ARG A 202 9.28 5.19 8.01
N ALA A 203 10.20 6.15 8.07
CA ALA A 203 9.95 7.49 7.59
C ALA A 203 10.01 7.48 6.05
N VAL A 204 9.09 8.21 5.43
CA VAL A 204 9.08 8.42 3.98
C VAL A 204 9.00 9.93 3.70
N PRO A 205 9.64 10.43 2.63
CA PRO A 205 9.56 11.84 2.29
C PRO A 205 8.11 12.31 2.18
N ILE A 206 7.80 13.52 2.66
CA ILE A 206 6.59 14.21 2.23
C ILE A 206 6.83 14.51 0.76
N HIS A 207 6.23 13.71 -0.11
CA HIS A 207 6.22 14.06 -1.51
C HIS A 207 5.25 15.25 -1.62
N GLU A 208 5.78 16.46 -1.78
CA GLU A 208 5.04 17.46 -2.54
C GLU A 208 4.79 16.79 -3.88
N LYS A 209 3.56 16.28 -4.07
CA LYS A 209 2.96 15.94 -5.36
C LYS A 209 3.99 15.94 -6.48
N ALA A 210 4.69 14.84 -6.70
CA ALA A 210 5.56 14.67 -7.86
C ALA A 210 4.68 14.44 -9.11
N TYR A 211 3.81 15.40 -9.37
CA TYR A 211 3.22 15.68 -10.66
C TYR A 211 4.02 16.86 -11.22
N LEU A 212 4.46 16.73 -12.47
CA LEU A 212 5.35 17.61 -13.25
C LEU A 212 6.82 17.17 -13.29
N LYS A 213 7.07 16.07 -14.02
CA LYS A 213 7.80 16.15 -15.29
C LYS A 213 7.27 15.11 -16.27
#